data_AF-A0A940B9U8-F1
#
_entry.id   AF-A0A940B9U8-F1
#
_cell.length_a   1.000
_cell.length_b   1.000
_cell.length_c   1.000
_cell.angle_alpha   90.00
_cell.angle_beta   90.00
_cell.angle_gamma   90.00
#
_symmetry.space_group_name_H-M   'P 1'
#
loop_
_entity.id
_entity.type
_entity.pdbx_description
1 polymer ?
#
loop_
_entity_poly.entity_id
_entity_poly.type
_entity_poly.pdbx_seq_one_letter_code
_entity_poly.pdbx_strand_id
1 'polypeptide(L)'
;MKKKLAIVLAALMSTALVACSREKAEEQKDKFSKNLEKEIEKIGDGISEYIDDETDLGDITKGLTDESSDVTEAPSSSDETPVTVDNGNFDPDLTFKTTDLNGNEITENVFVGHKVTMINFWEPWCGPCVAEMPELEKLYEAYKDQGFQIIGVFSASDQMDEVNQVISDAGITYPIANYVSEFDRFQTGYVPTTIFVDENGKLYPVSNGYGDNVIVGSASYEQWEQTLQELMK
;
A
#
# COMPACT_ATOMS: atom_id res chain seq x y z
N MET A 1 25.71 54.05 14.00
CA MET A 1 26.03 53.54 12.65
C MET A 1 26.18 52.02 12.58
N LYS A 2 26.89 51.38 13.52
CA LYS A 2 27.17 49.92 13.49
C LYS A 2 25.93 49.00 13.58
N LYS A 3 24.86 49.38 14.31
CA LYS A 3 23.62 48.57 14.42
C LYS A 3 22.75 48.56 13.14
N LYS A 4 22.79 49.64 12.34
CA LYS A 4 22.04 49.70 11.07
C LYS A 4 22.70 48.87 9.96
N LEU A 5 24.04 48.71 10.02
CA LEU A 5 24.80 47.92 9.05
C LEU A 5 24.59 46.40 9.25
N ALA A 6 24.47 45.94 10.50
CA ALA A 6 24.24 44.53 10.82
C ALA A 6 22.86 44.01 10.34
N ILE A 7 21.82 44.85 10.41
CA ILE A 7 20.46 44.49 9.96
C ILE A 7 20.41 44.37 8.42
N VAL A 8 21.11 45.26 7.71
CA VAL A 8 21.19 45.20 6.24
C VAL A 8 21.97 43.97 5.79
N LEU A 9 23.07 43.62 6.47
CA LEU A 9 23.84 42.39 6.18
C LEU A 9 23.03 41.11 6.45
N ALA A 10 22.25 41.06 7.54
CA ALA A 10 21.40 39.91 7.84
C ALA A 10 20.26 39.75 6.81
N ALA A 11 19.65 40.85 6.37
CA ALA A 11 18.61 40.83 5.34
C ALA A 11 19.16 40.33 3.99
N LEU A 12 20.36 40.77 3.59
CA LEU A 12 21.02 40.34 2.35
C LEU A 12 21.47 38.87 2.39
N MET A 13 21.91 38.36 3.55
CA MET A 13 22.23 36.94 3.70
C MET A 13 20.98 36.06 3.67
N SER A 14 19.88 36.52 4.27
CA SER A 14 18.61 35.78 4.26
C SER A 14 18.00 35.69 2.86
N THR A 15 18.06 36.78 2.07
CA THR A 15 17.60 36.76 0.68
C THR A 15 18.50 35.92 -0.23
N ALA A 16 19.82 35.91 -0.01
CA ALA A 16 20.76 35.07 -0.76
C ALA A 16 20.58 33.56 -0.47
N LEU A 17 20.27 33.18 0.77
CA LEU A 17 19.97 31.79 1.14
C LEU A 17 18.67 31.29 0.48
N VAL A 18 17.63 32.12 0.45
CA VAL A 18 16.36 31.80 -0.23
C VAL A 18 16.54 31.70 -1.75
N ALA A 19 17.35 32.58 -2.35
CA ALA A 19 17.67 32.52 -3.78
C ALA A 19 18.48 31.26 -4.14
N CYS A 20 19.48 30.90 -3.33
CA CYS A 20 20.31 29.71 -3.54
C CYS A 20 19.50 28.40 -3.40
N SER A 21 18.51 28.37 -2.51
CA SER A 21 17.60 27.22 -2.37
C SER A 21 16.63 27.09 -3.56
N ARG A 22 16.25 28.21 -4.18
CA ARG A 22 15.32 28.23 -5.32
C ARG A 22 16.01 27.84 -6.62
N GLU A 23 17.24 28.31 -6.83
CA GLU A 23 18.06 27.97 -8.01
C GLU A 23 18.35 26.46 -8.06
N LYS A 24 18.69 25.85 -6.92
CA LYS A 24 18.88 24.39 -6.82
C LYS A 24 17.58 23.60 -7.07
N ALA A 25 16.42 24.14 -6.69
CA ALA A 25 15.14 23.51 -6.95
C ALA A 25 14.73 23.60 -8.44
N GLU A 26 15.03 24.74 -9.10
CA GLU A 26 14.78 24.93 -10.53
C GLU A 26 15.71 24.05 -11.39
N GLU A 27 16.98 23.86 -10.99
CA GLU A 27 17.93 22.95 -11.66
C GLU A 27 17.50 21.47 -11.58
N GLN A 28 16.98 21.03 -10.44
CA GLN A 28 16.46 19.66 -10.28
C GLN A 28 15.18 19.44 -11.11
N LYS A 29 14.31 20.44 -11.19
CA LYS A 29 13.09 20.39 -12.01
C LYS A 29 13.41 20.33 -13.50
N ASP A 30 14.39 21.10 -13.97
CA ASP A 30 14.84 21.08 -15.36
C ASP A 30 15.50 19.74 -15.73
N LYS A 31 16.30 19.16 -14.82
CA LYS A 31 16.90 17.83 -15.00
C LYS A 31 15.87 16.70 -15.05
N PHE A 32 14.84 16.78 -14.19
CA PHE A 32 13.74 15.82 -14.20
C PHE A 32 12.90 15.91 -15.48
N SER A 33 12.55 17.13 -15.92
CA SER A 33 11.78 17.37 -17.15
C SER A 33 12.50 16.82 -18.39
N LYS A 34 13.82 17.07 -18.51
CA LYS A 34 14.62 16.58 -19.63
C LYS A 34 14.79 15.06 -19.65
N ASN A 35 14.82 14.41 -18.48
CA ASN A 35 14.85 12.95 -18.41
C ASN A 35 13.50 12.35 -18.81
N LEU A 36 12.39 12.95 -18.38
CA LEU A 36 11.05 12.51 -18.70
C LEU A 36 10.75 12.62 -20.21
N GLU A 37 11.12 13.74 -20.84
CA GLU A 37 10.99 13.92 -22.30
C GLU A 37 11.76 12.84 -23.08
N LYS A 38 12.96 12.49 -22.62
CA LYS A 38 13.81 11.46 -23.23
C LYS A 38 13.26 10.04 -23.07
N GLU A 39 12.54 9.76 -21.98
CA GLU A 39 11.86 8.46 -21.80
C GLU A 39 10.59 8.38 -22.64
N ILE A 40 9.82 9.46 -22.77
CA ILE A 40 8.64 9.51 -23.63
C ILE A 40 9.02 9.33 -25.11
N GLU A 41 10.13 9.91 -25.56
CA GLU A 41 10.65 9.74 -26.93
C GLU A 41 11.07 8.27 -27.20
N LYS A 42 11.73 7.62 -26.23
CA LYS A 42 12.07 6.18 -26.33
C LYS A 42 10.85 5.27 -26.39
N ILE A 43 9.78 5.63 -25.68
CA ILE A 43 8.52 4.89 -25.76
C ILE A 43 7.92 5.12 -27.15
N GLY A 44 7.86 6.36 -27.63
CA GLY A 44 7.36 6.72 -28.97
C GLY A 44 8.04 5.98 -30.12
N ASP A 45 9.36 5.84 -30.08
CA ASP A 45 10.12 5.10 -31.09
C ASP A 45 9.84 3.58 -31.07
N GLY A 46 9.48 3.02 -29.90
CA GLY A 46 9.16 1.60 -29.74
C GLY A 46 7.75 1.20 -30.19
N ILE A 47 6.81 2.15 -30.25
CA ILE A 47 5.42 1.90 -30.70
C ILE A 47 5.23 2.08 -32.21
N SER A 48 6.19 2.70 -32.92
CA SER A 48 6.13 2.86 -34.38
C SER A 48 6.42 1.57 -35.15
N GLU A 49 6.96 0.53 -34.50
CA GLU A 49 7.23 -0.78 -35.14
C GLU A 49 6.01 -1.72 -35.07
N TYR A 50 4.97 -1.39 -34.28
CA TYR A 50 3.85 -2.29 -33.99
C TYR A 50 2.46 -1.75 -34.38
N ILE A 51 2.38 -0.63 -35.10
CA ILE A 51 1.12 -0.10 -35.63
C ILE A 51 1.24 0.00 -37.15
N ASP A 52 1.06 -1.13 -37.83
CA ASP A 52 0.61 -1.12 -39.22
C ASP A 52 -0.92 -1.01 -39.23
N ASP A 53 -1.41 -0.19 -40.18
CA ASP A 53 -2.82 0.13 -40.42
C ASP A 53 -3.74 -1.12 -40.41
N GLU A 54 -4.93 -0.93 -39.82
CA GLU A 54 -6.08 -1.86 -39.76
C GLU A 54 -5.93 -3.12 -38.88
N THR A 55 -6.32 -3.01 -37.60
CA THR A 55 -6.97 -4.14 -36.91
C THR A 55 -8.23 -3.68 -36.18
N ASP A 56 -9.34 -4.26 -36.62
CA ASP A 56 -10.70 -4.09 -36.14
C ASP A 56 -10.84 -4.76 -34.75
N LEU A 57 -11.33 -4.02 -33.76
CA LEU A 57 -11.46 -4.41 -32.34
C LEU A 57 -12.54 -5.51 -32.09
N GLY A 58 -12.96 -6.23 -33.12
CA GLY A 58 -14.11 -7.15 -33.08
C GLY A 58 -13.79 -8.64 -32.85
N ASP A 59 -12.55 -9.10 -32.99
CA ASP A 59 -12.29 -10.55 -33.21
C ASP A 59 -11.65 -11.32 -32.03
N ILE A 60 -11.43 -10.68 -30.89
CA ILE A 60 -10.80 -11.34 -29.72
C ILE A 60 -11.79 -12.18 -28.88
N THR A 61 -13.06 -12.27 -29.29
CA THR A 61 -14.13 -12.91 -28.48
C THR A 61 -14.61 -14.27 -28.98
N LYS A 62 -13.93 -14.92 -29.93
CA LYS A 62 -14.50 -16.12 -30.58
C LYS A 62 -13.63 -17.36 -30.68
N GLY A 63 -12.42 -17.36 -30.14
CA GLY A 63 -11.58 -18.54 -30.09
C GLY A 63 -11.22 -18.85 -28.65
N LEU A 64 -11.94 -19.78 -28.03
CA LEU A 64 -11.50 -20.76 -27.02
C LEU A 64 -12.75 -21.50 -26.49
N THR A 65 -13.33 -22.29 -27.39
CA THR A 65 -14.16 -23.47 -27.07
C THR A 65 -13.29 -24.46 -26.29
N ASP A 66 -13.67 -24.86 -25.08
CA ASP A 66 -14.55 -26.02 -24.83
C ASP A 66 -13.87 -27.35 -25.22
N GLU A 67 -13.16 -27.98 -24.26
CA GLU A 67 -13.15 -29.44 -24.02
C GLU A 67 -12.28 -29.82 -22.79
N SER A 68 -12.68 -30.95 -22.16
CA SER A 68 -12.05 -31.73 -21.08
C SER A 68 -12.47 -31.36 -19.65
N SER A 69 -13.59 -31.85 -19.11
CA SER A 69 -13.87 -33.21 -18.59
C SER A 69 -13.12 -33.62 -17.32
N ASP A 70 -13.90 -33.67 -16.23
CA ASP A 70 -13.97 -34.72 -15.19
C ASP A 70 -12.69 -35.18 -14.48
N VAL A 71 -12.53 -34.78 -13.21
CA VAL A 71 -11.99 -35.68 -12.18
C VAL A 71 -12.69 -35.45 -10.84
N THR A 72 -13.22 -36.55 -10.34
CA THR A 72 -13.97 -36.79 -9.10
C THR A 72 -13.14 -36.67 -7.82
N GLU A 73 -13.79 -36.12 -6.79
CA GLU A 73 -13.86 -36.53 -5.36
C GLU A 73 -12.58 -36.84 -4.53
N ALA A 74 -12.63 -36.34 -3.29
CA ALA A 74 -11.59 -36.21 -2.26
C ALA A 74 -11.00 -37.53 -1.69
N PRO A 75 -10.02 -37.45 -0.77
CA PRO A 75 -10.40 -37.51 0.65
C PRO A 75 -9.57 -36.66 1.64
N SER A 76 -10.29 -36.03 2.57
CA SER A 76 -10.16 -36.00 4.04
C SER A 76 -8.79 -36.08 4.76
N SER A 77 -8.60 -35.10 5.66
CA SER A 77 -8.21 -35.25 7.10
C SER A 77 -6.81 -34.78 7.54
N SER A 78 -6.80 -33.63 8.22
CA SER A 78 -6.14 -33.37 9.52
C SER A 78 -6.60 -31.98 9.99
N ASP A 79 -7.70 -31.87 10.72
CA ASP A 79 -7.73 -31.79 12.19
C ASP A 79 -6.96 -30.57 12.74
N GLU A 80 -7.47 -29.38 12.44
CA GLU A 80 -7.40 -28.25 13.37
C GLU A 80 -8.82 -27.90 13.76
N THR A 81 -9.11 -27.99 15.05
CA THR A 81 -10.40 -27.65 15.64
C THR A 81 -10.77 -26.22 15.25
N PRO A 82 -11.96 -25.96 14.69
CA PRO A 82 -12.40 -24.59 14.44
C PRO A 82 -12.56 -23.92 15.80
N VAL A 83 -11.72 -22.91 16.06
CA VAL A 83 -11.95 -21.96 17.14
C VAL A 83 -13.28 -21.31 16.79
N THR A 84 -14.35 -21.66 17.52
CA THR A 84 -15.62 -20.96 17.44
C THR A 84 -15.41 -19.60 18.08
N VAL A 85 -14.99 -18.64 17.27
CA VAL A 85 -14.97 -17.23 17.62
C VAL A 85 -16.43 -16.80 17.78
N ASP A 86 -16.74 -16.29 18.95
CA ASP A 86 -17.97 -15.54 19.19
C ASP A 86 -17.95 -14.39 18.18
N ASN A 87 -18.83 -14.45 17.17
CA ASN A 87 -19.01 -13.40 16.18
C ASN A 87 -19.63 -12.19 16.92
N GLY A 88 -18.81 -11.54 17.75
CA GLY A 88 -19.07 -10.21 18.25
C GLY A 88 -19.48 -9.37 17.06
N ASN A 89 -20.48 -8.52 17.27
CA ASN A 89 -21.11 -7.73 16.22
C ASN A 89 -20.08 -6.79 15.57
N PHE A 90 -19.33 -7.33 14.60
CA PHE A 90 -18.36 -6.62 13.77
C PHE A 90 -19.06 -5.42 13.18
N ASP A 91 -18.33 -4.31 13.03
CA ASP A 91 -18.87 -3.18 12.30
C ASP A 91 -19.31 -3.72 10.92
N PRO A 92 -20.61 -3.63 10.52
CA PRO A 92 -21.09 -4.19 9.25
C PRO A 92 -20.30 -3.65 8.05
N ASP A 93 -19.75 -2.49 8.26
CA ASP A 93 -18.81 -1.75 7.46
C ASP A 93 -17.48 -2.51 7.22
N LEU A 94 -17.01 -3.38 8.12
CA LEU A 94 -15.77 -4.17 8.01
C LEU A 94 -16.01 -5.68 7.82
N THR A 95 -17.13 -6.06 7.19
CA THR A 95 -17.34 -7.46 6.76
C THR A 95 -16.72 -7.68 5.39
N PHE A 96 -15.82 -8.65 5.25
CA PHE A 96 -15.16 -8.97 3.97
C PHE A 96 -14.68 -10.41 3.94
N LYS A 97 -14.45 -10.91 2.72
CA LYS A 97 -13.83 -12.21 2.50
C LYS A 97 -12.84 -12.10 1.35
N THR A 98 -11.59 -12.50 1.59
CA THR A 98 -10.52 -12.50 0.60
C THR A 98 -9.60 -13.72 0.82
N THR A 99 -8.54 -13.83 0.03
CA THR A 99 -7.49 -14.84 0.20
C THR A 99 -6.13 -14.19 0.28
N ASP A 100 -5.23 -14.80 1.04
CA ASP A 100 -3.81 -14.46 1.02
C ASP A 100 -3.09 -15.04 -0.21
N LEU A 101 -1.78 -14.74 -0.33
CA LEU A 101 -0.94 -15.27 -1.41
C LEU A 101 -0.71 -16.79 -1.37
N ASN A 102 -0.97 -17.44 -0.25
CA ASN A 102 -0.88 -18.89 -0.09
C ASN A 102 -2.23 -19.59 -0.38
N GLY A 103 -3.28 -18.82 -0.68
CA GLY A 103 -4.64 -19.32 -0.88
C GLY A 103 -5.42 -19.56 0.41
N ASN A 104 -4.92 -19.09 1.56
CA ASN A 104 -5.66 -19.14 2.81
C ASN A 104 -6.75 -18.08 2.81
N GLU A 105 -7.94 -18.44 3.31
CA GLU A 105 -9.05 -17.51 3.46
C GLU A 105 -8.78 -16.52 4.60
N ILE A 106 -9.03 -15.23 4.34
CA ILE A 106 -9.03 -14.16 5.34
C ILE A 106 -10.41 -13.53 5.37
N THR A 107 -11.01 -13.47 6.56
CA THR A 107 -12.26 -12.76 6.84
C THR A 107 -12.06 -11.76 7.99
N GLU A 108 -13.11 -11.06 8.40
CA GLU A 108 -13.11 -10.17 9.57
C GLU A 108 -12.65 -10.84 10.88
N ASN A 109 -12.71 -12.17 10.96
CA ASN A 109 -12.20 -12.93 12.10
C ASN A 109 -10.69 -12.76 12.32
N VAL A 110 -9.96 -12.29 11.31
CA VAL A 110 -8.54 -11.96 11.42
C VAL A 110 -8.29 -10.96 12.55
N PHE A 111 -9.24 -10.07 12.85
CA PHE A 111 -9.10 -9.06 13.90
C PHE A 111 -9.13 -9.65 15.31
N VAL A 112 -9.77 -10.80 15.50
CA VAL A 112 -9.96 -11.35 16.84
C VAL A 112 -8.63 -11.73 17.48
N GLY A 113 -8.46 -11.35 18.75
CA GLY A 113 -7.22 -11.59 19.51
C GLY A 113 -6.13 -10.55 19.27
N HIS A 114 -6.36 -9.59 18.37
CA HIS A 114 -5.44 -8.50 18.10
C HIS A 114 -6.06 -7.18 18.54
N LYS A 115 -5.50 -6.58 19.60
CA LYS A 115 -5.91 -5.26 20.09
C LYS A 115 -5.91 -4.23 18.97
N VAL A 116 -4.90 -4.27 18.09
CA VAL A 116 -4.81 -3.38 16.93
C VAL A 116 -4.40 -4.18 15.70
N THR A 117 -5.18 -4.07 14.63
CA THR A 117 -4.85 -4.57 13.30
C THR A 117 -4.63 -3.38 12.36
N MET A 118 -3.44 -3.28 11.77
CA MET A 118 -3.17 -2.34 10.68
C MET A 118 -3.51 -3.00 9.35
N ILE A 119 -4.34 -2.36 8.53
CA ILE A 119 -4.52 -2.75 7.13
C ILE A 119 -3.81 -1.70 6.27
N ASN A 120 -2.80 -2.12 5.51
CA ASN A 120 -2.00 -1.26 4.64
C ASN A 120 -2.27 -1.61 3.17
N PHE A 121 -2.88 -0.68 2.45
CA PHE A 121 -3.15 -0.77 1.02
C PHE A 121 -1.93 -0.26 0.26
N TRP A 122 -1.35 -1.12 -0.59
CA TRP A 122 -0.12 -0.85 -1.32
C TRP A 122 -0.19 -1.43 -2.73
N GLU A 123 0.76 -1.02 -3.58
CA GLU A 123 0.93 -1.59 -4.91
C GLU A 123 2.43 -1.73 -5.22
N PRO A 124 2.85 -2.73 -6.03
CA PRO A 124 4.27 -3.01 -6.25
C PRO A 124 5.02 -1.88 -6.98
N TRP A 125 4.32 -1.08 -7.79
CA TRP A 125 4.89 0.08 -8.50
C TRP A 125 4.95 1.36 -7.64
N CYS A 126 4.36 1.33 -6.43
CA CYS A 126 4.29 2.50 -5.56
C CYS A 126 5.60 2.66 -4.77
N GLY A 127 6.48 3.56 -5.23
CA GLY A 127 7.76 3.84 -4.58
C GLY A 127 7.68 4.13 -3.08
N PRO A 128 6.78 5.01 -2.60
CA PRO A 128 6.61 5.24 -1.16
C PRO A 128 6.14 4.02 -0.38
N CYS A 129 5.30 3.17 -0.98
CA CYS A 129 4.84 1.92 -0.37
C CYS A 129 6.02 0.95 -0.18
N VAL A 130 6.75 0.67 -1.26
CA VAL A 130 7.92 -0.23 -1.23
C VAL A 130 8.99 0.26 -0.25
N ALA A 131 9.16 1.58 -0.13
CA ALA A 131 10.13 2.18 0.79
C ALA A 131 9.76 2.03 2.28
N GLU A 132 8.47 1.97 2.64
CA GLU A 132 8.05 1.82 4.04
C GLU A 132 7.88 0.37 4.50
N MET A 133 7.68 -0.55 3.57
CA MET A 133 7.45 -1.97 3.86
C MET A 133 8.51 -2.61 4.80
N PRO A 134 9.83 -2.35 4.65
CA PRO A 134 10.82 -2.84 5.62
C PRO A 134 10.67 -2.25 7.03
N GLU A 135 10.13 -1.03 7.16
CA GLU A 135 9.85 -0.42 8.46
C GLU A 135 8.56 -1.01 9.07
N LEU A 136 7.56 -1.30 8.24
CA LEU A 136 6.34 -2.02 8.65
C LEU A 136 6.66 -3.44 9.15
N GLU A 137 7.56 -4.15 8.48
CA GLU A 137 8.02 -5.47 8.93
C GLU A 137 8.71 -5.40 10.30
N LYS A 138 9.61 -4.43 10.50
CA LYS A 138 10.22 -4.22 11.83
C LYS A 138 9.18 -3.93 12.91
N LEU A 139 8.16 -3.13 12.59
CA LEU A 139 7.08 -2.81 13.51
C LEU A 139 6.24 -4.06 13.83
N TYR A 140 5.90 -4.86 12.82
CA TYR A 140 5.19 -6.13 12.98
C TYR A 140 5.95 -7.06 13.91
N GLU A 141 7.24 -7.31 13.65
CA GLU A 141 8.06 -8.18 14.49
C GLU A 141 8.18 -7.68 15.94
N ALA A 142 8.25 -6.37 16.15
CA ALA A 142 8.38 -5.79 17.48
C ALA A 142 7.09 -5.88 18.33
N TYR A 143 5.91 -5.89 17.69
CA TYR A 143 4.62 -5.77 18.39
C TYR A 143 3.66 -6.94 18.18
N LYS A 144 3.95 -7.92 17.30
CA LYS A 144 3.03 -9.04 17.02
C LYS A 144 2.62 -9.84 18.26
N ASP A 145 3.56 -10.06 19.19
CA ASP A 145 3.30 -10.75 20.45
C ASP A 145 2.62 -9.87 21.52
N GLN A 146 2.35 -8.60 21.20
CA GLN A 146 1.71 -7.61 22.07
C GLN A 146 0.27 -7.30 21.62
N GLY A 147 -0.31 -8.11 20.74
CA GLY A 147 -1.66 -7.94 20.21
C GLY A 147 -1.73 -6.96 19.04
N PHE A 148 -0.63 -6.76 18.31
CA PHE A 148 -0.61 -6.04 17.03
C PHE A 148 -0.56 -7.02 15.87
N GLN A 149 -1.12 -6.66 14.72
CA GLN A 149 -0.82 -7.32 13.45
C GLN A 149 -0.90 -6.35 12.28
N ILE A 150 -0.32 -6.75 11.15
CA ILE A 150 -0.44 -6.06 9.87
C ILE A 150 -1.07 -7.01 8.85
N ILE A 151 -1.95 -6.47 8.00
CA ILE A 151 -2.43 -7.13 6.78
C ILE A 151 -2.12 -6.18 5.62
N GLY A 152 -1.23 -6.59 4.72
CA GLY A 152 -1.00 -5.86 3.47
C GLY A 152 -2.08 -6.23 2.45
N VAL A 153 -2.60 -5.25 1.70
CA VAL A 153 -3.63 -5.46 0.67
C VAL A 153 -3.17 -4.83 -0.63
N PHE A 154 -3.24 -5.56 -1.74
CA PHE A 154 -2.85 -5.10 -3.08
C PHE A 154 -3.88 -5.51 -4.13
N SER A 155 -4.00 -4.76 -5.23
CA SER A 155 -4.93 -5.09 -6.33
C SER A 155 -4.24 -5.57 -7.63
N ALA A 156 -2.93 -5.40 -7.75
CA ALA A 156 -2.13 -5.76 -8.93
C ALA A 156 -1.92 -7.29 -9.12
N SER A 157 -3.02 -8.04 -9.26
CA SER A 157 -3.01 -9.50 -9.50
C SER A 157 -2.37 -9.92 -10.84
N ASP A 158 -2.19 -8.99 -11.77
CA ASP A 158 -1.47 -9.16 -13.03
C ASP A 158 0.04 -8.86 -12.92
N GLN A 159 0.51 -8.40 -11.76
CA GLN A 159 1.91 -8.02 -11.48
C GLN A 159 2.51 -8.87 -10.35
N MET A 160 2.17 -10.16 -10.32
CA MET A 160 2.57 -11.06 -9.23
C MET A 160 4.08 -11.22 -9.09
N ASP A 161 4.84 -11.12 -10.18
CA ASP A 161 6.29 -11.19 -10.12
C ASP A 161 6.87 -9.99 -9.36
N GLU A 162 6.35 -8.78 -9.61
CA GLU A 162 6.73 -7.56 -8.90
C GLU A 162 6.27 -7.59 -7.44
N VAL A 163 5.05 -8.08 -7.17
CA VAL A 163 4.55 -8.28 -5.79
C VAL A 163 5.48 -9.20 -5.01
N ASN A 164 5.82 -10.37 -5.57
CA ASN A 164 6.70 -11.34 -4.93
C ASN A 164 8.11 -10.78 -4.73
N GLN A 165 8.63 -10.01 -5.70
CA GLN A 165 9.93 -9.36 -5.58
C GLN A 165 9.95 -8.36 -4.43
N VAL A 166 8.94 -7.49 -4.33
CA VAL A 166 8.82 -6.50 -3.23
C VAL A 166 8.75 -7.19 -1.87
N ILE A 167 7.92 -8.23 -1.74
CA ILE A 167 7.77 -9.02 -0.52
C ILE A 167 9.11 -9.64 -0.11
N SER A 168 9.81 -10.26 -1.07
CA SER A 168 11.12 -10.88 -0.82
C SER A 168 12.18 -9.85 -0.43
N ASP A 169 12.26 -8.72 -1.12
CA ASP A 169 13.28 -7.70 -0.89
C ASP A 169 13.08 -6.97 0.44
N ALA A 170 11.83 -6.73 0.84
CA ALA A 170 11.49 -6.13 2.12
C ALA A 170 11.49 -7.14 3.28
N GLY A 171 11.52 -8.44 2.98
CA GLY A 171 11.54 -9.52 3.98
C GLY A 171 10.22 -9.68 4.73
N ILE A 172 9.10 -9.44 4.05
CA ILE A 172 7.78 -9.38 4.67
C ILE A 172 7.33 -10.75 5.19
N THR A 173 6.87 -10.78 6.44
CA THR A 173 6.34 -11.99 7.08
C THR A 173 4.88 -11.88 7.50
N TYR A 174 4.32 -10.67 7.56
CA TYR A 174 2.90 -10.46 7.81
C TYR A 174 2.03 -10.88 6.59
N PRO A 175 0.75 -11.24 6.80
CA PRO A 175 -0.14 -11.65 5.72
C PRO A 175 -0.31 -10.58 4.63
N ILE A 176 -0.27 -11.03 3.36
CA ILE A 176 -0.60 -10.23 2.19
C ILE A 176 -1.87 -10.79 1.54
N ALA A 177 -2.92 -9.98 1.49
CA ALA A 177 -4.25 -10.33 1.01
C ALA A 177 -4.56 -9.68 -0.34
N ASN A 178 -5.42 -10.34 -1.12
CA ASN A 178 -5.98 -9.76 -2.33
C ASN A 178 -6.98 -8.66 -2.00
N TYR A 179 -6.98 -7.61 -2.81
CA TYR A 179 -8.00 -6.56 -2.75
C TYR A 179 -9.38 -7.11 -3.18
N VAL A 180 -10.44 -6.65 -2.48
CA VAL A 180 -11.85 -6.94 -2.80
C VAL A 180 -12.68 -5.66 -2.68
N SER A 181 -13.86 -5.62 -3.31
CA SER A 181 -14.73 -4.42 -3.40
C SER A 181 -15.17 -3.86 -2.05
N GLU A 182 -15.19 -4.67 -1.00
CA GLU A 182 -15.52 -4.29 0.36
C GLU A 182 -14.50 -3.28 0.93
N PHE A 183 -13.30 -3.22 0.36
CA PHE A 183 -12.28 -2.22 0.69
C PHE A 183 -12.46 -0.88 -0.04
N ASP A 184 -13.36 -0.75 -1.01
CA ASP A 184 -13.53 0.47 -1.84
C ASP A 184 -13.85 1.72 -1.01
N ARG A 185 -14.45 1.55 0.16
CA ARG A 185 -14.75 2.65 1.08
C ARG A 185 -13.51 3.27 1.75
N PHE A 186 -12.41 2.53 1.78
CA PHE A 186 -11.11 2.97 2.30
C PHE A 186 -10.19 3.47 1.19
N GLN A 187 -10.54 3.20 -0.06
CA GLN A 187 -9.81 3.73 -1.20
C GLN A 187 -9.93 5.25 -1.24
N THR A 188 -8.78 5.90 -1.17
CA THR A 188 -8.65 7.35 -1.34
C THR A 188 -8.26 7.72 -2.77
N GLY A 189 -8.03 6.72 -3.64
CA GLY A 189 -7.40 6.88 -4.95
C GLY A 189 -5.87 7.02 -4.86
N TYR A 190 -5.28 6.86 -3.67
CA TYR A 190 -3.85 6.99 -3.43
C TYR A 190 -3.34 5.82 -2.59
N VAL A 191 -2.08 5.44 -2.83
CA VAL A 191 -1.33 4.48 -2.03
C VAL A 191 0.03 5.07 -1.60
N PRO A 192 0.57 4.70 -0.42
CA PRO A 192 -0.06 3.78 0.53
C PRO A 192 -1.22 4.45 1.26
N THR A 193 -2.20 3.64 1.64
CA THR A 193 -3.30 4.04 2.51
C THR A 193 -3.37 3.06 3.68
N THR A 194 -3.54 3.56 4.90
CA THR A 194 -3.53 2.73 6.11
C THR A 194 -4.76 3.02 6.97
N ILE A 195 -5.40 1.96 7.46
CA ILE A 195 -6.45 2.02 8.49
C ILE A 195 -6.06 1.14 9.68
N PHE A 196 -6.68 1.42 10.83
CA PHE A 196 -6.51 0.61 12.03
C PHE A 196 -7.86 0.11 12.53
N VAL A 197 -7.89 -1.15 12.95
CA VAL A 197 -9.08 -1.87 13.36
C VAL A 197 -8.84 -2.52 14.72
N ASP A 198 -9.80 -2.45 15.64
CA ASP A 198 -9.73 -3.13 16.94
C ASP A 198 -10.17 -4.61 16.85
N GLU A 199 -10.03 -5.33 17.96
CA GLU A 199 -10.35 -6.77 18.05
C GLU A 199 -11.82 -7.12 17.76
N ASN A 200 -12.71 -6.12 17.74
CA ASN A 200 -14.14 -6.26 17.45
C ASN A 200 -14.49 -5.77 16.03
N GLY A 201 -13.49 -5.53 15.18
CA GLY A 201 -13.66 -5.01 13.83
C GLY A 201 -14.14 -3.56 13.77
N LYS A 202 -13.89 -2.74 14.79
CA LYS A 202 -14.22 -1.32 14.75
C LYS A 202 -13.00 -0.50 14.33
N LEU A 203 -13.24 0.47 13.45
CA LEU A 203 -12.18 1.39 13.03
C LEU A 203 -11.74 2.33 14.16
N TYR A 204 -10.43 2.46 14.34
CA TYR A 204 -9.86 3.51 15.17
C TYR A 204 -9.93 4.86 14.44
N PRO A 205 -10.28 5.95 15.15
CA PRO A 205 -10.14 7.28 14.59
C PRO A 205 -8.66 7.69 14.53
N VAL A 206 -8.25 8.34 13.45
CA VAL A 206 -6.88 8.84 13.25
C VAL A 206 -6.92 10.34 12.97
N SER A 207 -6.16 11.11 13.76
CA SER A 207 -6.23 12.57 13.80
C SER A 207 -5.63 13.26 12.56
N ASN A 208 -4.85 12.55 11.75
CA ASN A 208 -4.09 13.09 10.61
C ASN A 208 -4.49 12.46 9.26
N GLY A 209 -5.75 12.01 9.15
CA GLY A 209 -6.24 11.24 8.01
C GLY A 209 -7.09 11.97 6.98
N TYR A 210 -7.41 11.28 5.87
CA TYR A 210 -8.52 11.62 5.00
C TYR A 210 -9.81 11.02 5.58
N GLY A 211 -10.76 11.86 5.99
CA GLY A 211 -11.85 11.40 6.86
C GLY A 211 -11.35 11.09 8.29
N ASP A 212 -12.18 10.41 9.08
CA ASP A 212 -11.90 10.21 10.51
C ASP A 212 -10.99 8.99 10.79
N ASN A 213 -10.72 8.11 9.81
CA ASN A 213 -10.15 6.76 10.06
C ASN A 213 -9.03 6.32 9.11
N VAL A 214 -8.66 7.12 8.11
CA VAL A 214 -7.74 6.70 7.03
C VAL A 214 -6.49 7.57 6.98
N ILE A 215 -5.30 6.98 7.07
CA ILE A 215 -4.02 7.68 6.86
C ILE A 215 -3.59 7.49 5.41
N VAL A 216 -3.22 8.57 4.73
CA VAL A 216 -2.71 8.53 3.34
C VAL A 216 -1.25 8.93 3.32
N GLY A 217 -0.45 8.16 2.58
CA GLY A 217 0.99 8.33 2.46
C GLY A 217 1.77 7.43 3.42
N SER A 218 3.07 7.34 3.17
CA SER A 218 3.96 6.50 3.97
C SER A 218 4.46 7.21 5.22
N ALA A 219 4.95 6.42 6.18
CA ALA A 219 5.57 6.96 7.39
C ALA A 219 6.85 6.20 7.78
N SER A 220 7.71 6.83 8.59
CA SER A 220 8.86 6.15 9.19
C SER A 220 8.44 5.20 10.30
N TYR A 221 9.35 4.30 10.69
CA TYR A 221 9.15 3.42 11.85
C TYR A 221 8.72 4.20 13.09
N GLU A 222 9.38 5.31 13.44
CA GLU A 222 9.07 6.08 14.64
C GLU A 222 7.67 6.71 14.59
N GLN A 223 7.23 7.13 13.41
CA GLN A 223 5.88 7.67 13.21
C GLN A 223 4.83 6.56 13.39
N TRP A 224 5.06 5.39 12.79
CA TRP A 224 4.15 4.26 12.94
C TRP A 224 4.12 3.72 14.37
N GLU A 225 5.28 3.61 15.01
CA GLU A 225 5.38 3.19 16.40
C GLU A 225 4.64 4.16 17.33
N GLN A 226 4.79 5.47 17.13
CA GLN A 226 4.06 6.46 17.92
C GLN A 226 2.54 6.29 17.74
N THR A 227 2.06 6.16 16.50
CA THR A 227 0.64 5.93 16.23
C THR A 227 0.16 4.64 16.90
N LEU A 228 0.88 3.54 16.74
CA LEU A 228 0.53 2.25 17.34
C LEU A 228 0.46 2.35 18.87
N GLN A 229 1.45 2.97 19.51
CA GLN A 229 1.45 3.16 20.96
C GLN A 229 0.31 4.04 21.46
N GLU A 230 -0.19 4.98 20.65
CA GLU A 230 -1.38 5.76 20.98
C GLU A 230 -2.65 4.91 20.93
N LEU A 231 -2.78 4.03 19.95
CA LEU A 231 -3.91 3.10 19.79
C LEU A 231 -3.90 1.96 20.82
N MET A 232 -2.71 1.54 21.26
CA MET A 232 -2.52 0.46 22.23
C MET A 232 -2.67 0.90 23.70
N LYS A 233 -2.98 2.16 23.99
CA LYS A 233 -3.30 2.62 25.36
C LYS A 233 -4.62 2.04 25.87
#